data_AF-A0A0C9SNG4-F1
#
_entry.id   AF-A0A0C9SNG4-F1
#
_cell.length_a   1.000
_cell.length_b   1.000
_cell.length_c   1.000
_cell.angle_alpha   90.00
_cell.angle_beta   90.00
_cell.angle_gamma   90.00
#
_symmetry.space_group_name_H-M   'P 1'
#
loop_
_entity.id
_entity.type
_entity.pdbx_description
1 polymer ?
#
loop_
_entity_poly.entity_id
_entity_poly.type
_entity_poly.pdbx_seq_one_letter_code
_entity_poly.pdbx_strand_id
1 'polypeptide(L)'
;MASAEQVESVLDVLKFSGIRPFEFFLSLLTDQRFKNHTKTLKLLCHGQELVEALRKHPQSVAGGNLADWAGEITRDGYAREMCALSAEANSSHFNVSHTSVQQLEQFSIEDMARGMEEMAPMLWKFLGVLLSARVTSSHCDLDLDRDGDQRMGGGEGSDDANDKGYWRELGEGELEGLVFGDRQRSAQKKVIILSILMQSTNRKSNALQSVVGIFLQSMHTPQKVIETFARMGISVSINMVNTAI
;
A
#
# COMPACT_ATOMS: atom_id res chain seq x y z
N MET A 1 1.95 35.34 5.31
CA MET A 1 0.74 35.38 4.44
C MET A 1 0.67 36.75 3.79
N ALA A 2 0.30 36.84 2.51
CA ALA A 2 0.05 38.14 1.87
C ALA A 2 -1.12 38.85 2.55
N SER A 3 -1.11 40.19 2.59
CA SER A 3 -2.27 40.94 3.10
C SER A 3 -3.46 40.80 2.13
N ALA A 4 -4.68 40.93 2.63
CA ALA A 4 -5.89 40.89 1.80
C ALA A 4 -5.82 41.92 0.65
N GLU A 5 -5.31 43.11 0.95
CA GLU A 5 -5.09 44.20 -0.01
C GLU A 5 -4.12 43.81 -1.16
N GLN A 6 -3.07 43.04 -0.86
CA GLN A 6 -2.14 42.54 -1.88
C GLN A 6 -2.79 41.50 -2.80
N VAL A 7 -3.65 40.63 -2.24
CA VAL A 7 -4.37 39.63 -3.02
C VAL A 7 -5.39 40.30 -3.94
N GLU A 8 -6.14 41.29 -3.43
CA GLU A 8 -7.10 42.07 -4.21
C GLU A 8 -6.42 42.81 -5.36
N SER A 9 -5.29 43.47 -5.11
CA SER A 9 -4.52 44.15 -6.16
C SER A 9 -4.08 43.20 -7.28
N VAL A 10 -3.67 41.97 -6.94
CA VAL A 10 -3.30 40.95 -7.95
C VAL A 10 -4.53 40.46 -8.71
N LEU A 11 -5.67 40.27 -8.04
CA LEU A 11 -6.92 39.88 -8.69
C LEU A 11 -7.41 40.95 -9.67
N ASP A 12 -7.25 42.24 -9.33
CA ASP A 12 -7.60 43.35 -10.21
C ASP A 12 -6.72 43.38 -11.46
N VAL A 13 -5.41 43.13 -11.32
CA VAL A 13 -4.50 43.02 -12.47
C VAL A 13 -4.86 41.83 -13.37
N LEU A 14 -5.21 40.69 -12.78
CA LEU A 14 -5.65 39.51 -13.55
C LEU A 14 -6.97 39.80 -14.30
N LYS A 15 -7.91 40.49 -13.64
CA LYS A 15 -9.18 40.92 -14.23
C LYS A 15 -8.97 41.91 -15.37
N PHE A 16 -8.09 42.90 -15.19
CA PHE A 16 -7.72 43.85 -16.24
C PHE A 16 -7.08 43.16 -17.45
N SER A 17 -6.30 42.11 -17.19
CA SER A 17 -5.66 41.29 -18.22
C SER A 17 -6.61 40.28 -18.90
N GLY A 18 -7.85 40.14 -18.40
CA GLY A 18 -8.83 39.18 -18.90
C GLY A 18 -8.49 37.71 -18.60
N ILE A 19 -7.56 37.44 -17.69
CA ILE A 19 -7.09 36.08 -17.38
C ILE A 19 -7.77 35.59 -16.11
N ARG A 20 -8.38 34.40 -16.16
CA ARG A 20 -8.96 33.79 -14.97
C ARG A 20 -7.83 33.26 -14.06
N PRO A 21 -7.95 33.37 -12.72
CA PRO A 21 -6.89 32.91 -11.81
C PRO A 21 -6.44 31.46 -12.07
N PHE A 22 -7.36 30.54 -12.36
CA PHE A 22 -6.99 29.15 -12.66
C PHE A 22 -6.21 29.01 -13.98
N GLU A 23 -6.52 29.80 -15.01
CA GLU A 23 -5.81 29.78 -16.30
C GLU A 23 -4.40 30.35 -16.16
N PHE A 24 -4.25 31.35 -15.31
CA PHE A 24 -2.94 31.88 -14.94
C PHE A 24 -2.08 30.80 -14.29
N PHE A 25 -2.59 30.11 -13.26
CA PHE A 25 -1.86 29.02 -12.61
C PHE A 25 -1.59 27.84 -13.55
N LEU A 26 -2.56 27.45 -14.38
CA LEU A 26 -2.39 26.38 -15.35
C LEU A 26 -1.32 26.71 -16.38
N SER A 27 -1.31 27.93 -16.90
CA SER A 27 -0.29 28.41 -17.85
C SER A 27 1.09 28.47 -17.20
N LEU A 28 1.17 28.92 -15.95
CA LEU A 28 2.42 28.97 -15.20
C LEU A 28 3.02 27.58 -14.97
N LEU A 29 2.19 26.57 -14.77
CA LEU A 29 2.62 25.19 -14.51
C LEU A 29 2.86 24.37 -15.79
N THR A 30 2.20 24.71 -16.91
CA THR A 30 2.21 23.88 -18.13
C THR A 30 3.14 24.43 -19.21
N ASP A 31 3.28 25.76 -19.32
CA ASP A 31 4.11 26.39 -20.35
C ASP A 31 5.60 26.14 -20.08
N GLN A 32 6.32 25.68 -21.11
CA GLN A 32 7.74 25.38 -21.04
C GLN A 32 8.59 26.59 -20.63
N ARG A 33 8.14 27.81 -20.95
CA ARG A 33 8.85 29.06 -20.63
C ARG A 33 8.97 29.31 -19.13
N PHE A 34 8.03 28.79 -18.34
CA PHE A 34 7.97 29.03 -16.90
C PHE A 34 8.41 27.83 -16.06
N LYS A 35 8.77 26.69 -16.67
CA LYS A 35 9.18 25.47 -15.94
C LYS A 35 10.32 25.70 -14.94
N ASN A 36 11.32 26.49 -15.33
CA ASN A 36 12.50 26.77 -14.49
C ASN A 36 12.44 28.14 -13.80
N HIS A 37 11.31 28.85 -13.92
CA HIS A 37 11.19 30.16 -13.34
C HIS A 37 11.10 30.06 -11.81
N THR A 38 11.84 30.91 -11.08
CA THR A 38 11.93 30.86 -9.60
C THR A 38 10.55 30.91 -8.93
N LYS A 39 9.58 31.59 -9.54
CA LYS A 39 8.21 31.67 -9.02
C LYS A 39 7.44 30.35 -9.17
N THR A 40 7.64 29.62 -10.27
CA THR A 40 7.03 28.29 -10.51
C THR A 40 7.65 27.26 -9.57
N LEU A 41 8.98 27.29 -9.40
CA LEU A 41 9.65 26.41 -8.44
C LEU A 41 9.19 26.67 -7.00
N LYS A 42 9.09 27.94 -6.59
CA LYS A 42 8.54 28.30 -5.27
C LYS A 42 7.08 27.85 -5.11
N LEU A 43 6.25 27.98 -6.14
CA LEU A 43 4.88 27.50 -6.12
C LEU A 43 4.82 25.97 -5.94
N LEU A 44 5.66 25.22 -6.65
CA LEU A 44 5.75 23.76 -6.51
C LEU A 44 6.26 23.34 -5.12
N CYS A 45 7.26 24.04 -4.58
CA CYS A 45 7.78 23.78 -3.23
C CYS A 45 6.70 23.95 -2.14
N HIS A 46 5.76 24.88 -2.32
CA HIS A 46 4.66 25.11 -1.37
C HIS A 46 3.34 24.50 -1.87
N GLY A 47 3.40 23.58 -2.84
CA GLY A 47 2.21 22.97 -3.45
C GLY A 47 1.36 22.20 -2.43
N GLN A 48 2.00 21.60 -1.41
CA GLN A 48 1.30 20.93 -0.32
C GLN A 48 0.40 21.90 0.47
N GLU A 49 0.87 23.09 0.80
CA GLU A 49 0.08 24.10 1.53
C GLU A 49 -1.14 24.53 0.71
N LEU A 50 -0.97 24.64 -0.61
CA LEU A 50 -2.05 24.97 -1.54
C LEU A 50 -3.10 23.86 -1.59
N VAL A 51 -2.67 22.59 -1.70
CA VAL A 51 -3.58 21.44 -1.68
C VAL A 51 -4.29 21.32 -0.33
N GLU A 52 -3.59 21.57 0.79
CA GLU A 52 -4.21 21.58 2.12
C GLU A 52 -5.22 22.71 2.29
N ALA A 53 -4.93 23.89 1.76
CA ALA A 53 -5.87 25.02 1.76
C ALA A 53 -7.11 24.71 0.92
N LEU A 54 -6.94 24.09 -0.25
CA LEU A 54 -8.05 23.61 -1.09
C LEU A 54 -8.88 22.56 -0.35
N ARG A 55 -8.24 21.58 0.29
CA ARG A 55 -8.91 20.54 1.09
C ARG A 55 -9.74 21.10 2.24
N LYS A 56 -9.26 22.16 2.89
CA LYS A 56 -9.96 22.84 4.01
C LYS A 56 -11.10 23.75 3.52
N HIS A 57 -11.19 24.04 2.22
CA HIS A 57 -12.18 24.97 1.70
C HIS A 57 -13.59 24.36 1.69
N PRO A 58 -14.62 25.00 2.28
CA PRO A 58 -15.96 24.43 2.44
C PRO A 58 -16.61 23.99 1.13
N GLN A 59 -16.41 24.74 0.05
CA GLN A 59 -16.95 24.39 -1.27
C GLN A 59 -16.23 23.23 -1.95
N SER A 60 -14.96 22.98 -1.59
CA SER A 60 -14.23 21.81 -2.09
C SER A 60 -14.72 20.53 -1.40
N VAL A 61 -15.16 20.63 -0.15
CA VAL A 61 -15.73 19.51 0.63
C VAL A 61 -17.16 19.21 0.18
N ALA A 62 -17.97 20.24 -0.10
CA ALA A 62 -19.34 20.08 -0.58
C ALA A 62 -19.42 19.53 -2.02
N GLY A 63 -18.37 19.72 -2.83
CA GLY A 63 -18.34 19.31 -4.23
C GLY A 63 -17.79 17.91 -4.52
N GLY A 64 -17.29 17.17 -3.51
CA GLY A 64 -16.74 15.79 -3.64
C GLY A 64 -15.46 15.62 -4.50
N ASN A 65 -15.22 16.53 -5.43
CA ASN A 65 -14.32 16.36 -6.57
C ASN A 65 -12.83 16.20 -6.19
N LEU A 66 -12.35 16.88 -5.13
CA LEU A 66 -10.91 16.88 -4.83
C LEU A 66 -10.40 15.53 -4.32
N ALA A 67 -11.16 14.85 -3.45
CA ALA A 67 -10.77 13.56 -2.92
C ALA A 67 -10.85 12.47 -3.99
N ASP A 68 -11.88 12.53 -4.85
CA ASP A 68 -12.06 11.59 -5.96
C ASP A 68 -10.92 11.75 -6.98
N TRP A 69 -10.60 12.97 -7.39
CA TRP A 69 -9.50 13.27 -8.30
C TRP A 69 -8.13 12.86 -7.72
N ALA A 70 -7.88 13.14 -6.44
CA ALA A 70 -6.66 12.69 -5.77
C ALA A 70 -6.59 11.15 -5.74
N GLY A 71 -7.74 10.50 -5.54
CA GLY A 71 -7.89 9.05 -5.62
C GLY A 71 -7.56 8.50 -7.00
N GLU A 72 -8.01 9.15 -8.08
CA GLU A 72 -7.71 8.77 -9.47
C GLU A 72 -6.21 8.86 -9.77
N ILE A 73 -5.56 9.99 -9.46
CA ILE A 73 -4.10 10.15 -9.65
C ILE A 73 -3.32 9.09 -8.89
N THR A 74 -3.76 8.80 -7.65
CA THR A 74 -3.10 7.80 -6.80
C THR A 74 -3.28 6.39 -7.39
N ARG A 75 -4.48 6.05 -7.86
CA ARG A 75 -4.76 4.77 -8.54
C ARG A 75 -3.92 4.61 -9.81
N ASP A 76 -3.78 5.65 -10.61
CA ASP A 76 -2.94 5.64 -11.81
C ASP A 76 -1.46 5.46 -11.47
N GLY A 77 -1.01 6.04 -10.34
CA GLY A 77 0.31 5.79 -9.77
C GLY A 77 0.52 4.32 -9.44
N TYR A 78 -0.39 3.73 -8.67
CA TYR A 78 -0.36 2.32 -8.30
C TYR A 78 -0.40 1.38 -9.51
N ALA A 79 -1.25 1.66 -10.50
CA ALA A 79 -1.34 0.85 -11.71
C ALA A 79 -0.02 0.86 -12.50
N ARG A 80 0.63 2.03 -12.64
CA ARG A 80 1.93 2.15 -13.31
C ARG A 80 3.03 1.38 -12.57
N GLU A 81 3.09 1.50 -11.25
CA GLU A 81 4.06 0.75 -10.44
C GLU A 81 3.82 -0.76 -10.53
N MET A 82 2.57 -1.23 -10.50
CA MET A 82 2.24 -2.64 -10.71
C MET A 82 2.67 -3.14 -12.10
N CYS A 83 2.44 -2.35 -13.15
CA CYS A 83 2.90 -2.68 -14.49
C CYS A 83 4.44 -2.74 -14.57
N ALA A 84 5.14 -1.82 -13.89
CA ALA A 84 6.60 -1.80 -13.86
C ALA A 84 7.17 -3.02 -13.12
N LEU A 85 6.56 -3.42 -12.00
CA LEU A 85 6.93 -4.63 -11.25
C LEU A 85 6.70 -5.90 -12.06
N SER A 86 5.58 -5.99 -12.78
CA SER A 86 5.18 -7.18 -13.54
C SER A 86 5.73 -7.25 -14.96
N ALA A 87 6.45 -6.22 -15.42
CA ALA A 87 7.08 -6.20 -16.74
C ALA A 87 8.17 -7.28 -16.86
N GLU A 88 8.32 -7.92 -18.03
CA GLU A 88 9.24 -9.06 -18.24
C GLU A 88 10.71 -8.78 -17.85
N ALA A 89 11.15 -7.52 -17.93
CA ALA A 89 12.50 -7.12 -17.54
C ALA A 89 12.74 -7.17 -16.01
N ASN A 90 11.67 -7.05 -15.22
CA ASN A 90 11.70 -6.93 -13.76
C ASN A 90 10.99 -8.07 -13.06
N SER A 91 10.06 -8.75 -13.75
CA SER A 91 9.39 -9.92 -13.24
C SER A 91 10.42 -11.03 -13.15
N SER A 92 10.79 -11.36 -11.94
CA SER A 92 11.60 -12.55 -11.66
C SER A 92 10.80 -13.77 -12.16
N HIS A 93 11.20 -14.25 -13.33
CA HIS A 93 10.63 -15.42 -13.98
C HIS A 93 11.34 -16.64 -13.45
N PHE A 94 10.57 -17.53 -12.83
CA PHE A 94 11.12 -18.72 -12.26
C PHE A 94 10.47 -19.89 -12.96
N ASN A 95 11.16 -20.37 -13.99
CA ASN A 95 10.76 -21.58 -14.65
C ASN A 95 11.17 -22.75 -13.76
N VAL A 96 10.19 -23.35 -13.10
CA VAL A 96 10.39 -24.44 -12.15
C VAL A 96 11.25 -25.54 -12.80
N SER A 97 11.04 -25.87 -14.08
CA SER A 97 11.76 -26.93 -14.80
C SER A 97 13.20 -26.64 -15.20
N HIS A 98 13.64 -25.39 -15.05
CA HIS A 98 15.02 -24.99 -15.32
C HIS A 98 15.68 -24.31 -14.12
N THR A 99 15.01 -24.31 -12.96
CA THR A 99 15.54 -23.75 -11.73
C THR A 99 16.73 -24.59 -11.29
N SER A 100 17.92 -23.97 -11.19
CA SER A 100 19.07 -24.63 -10.59
C SER A 100 18.99 -24.56 -9.06
N VAL A 101 19.61 -25.54 -8.38
CA VAL A 101 19.73 -25.52 -6.90
C VAL A 101 20.42 -24.23 -6.42
N GLN A 102 21.39 -23.71 -7.18
CA GLN A 102 22.07 -22.45 -6.86
C GLN A 102 21.12 -21.24 -6.91
N GLN A 103 20.18 -21.19 -7.85
CA GLN A 103 19.18 -20.12 -7.91
C GLN A 103 18.21 -20.18 -6.73
N LEU A 104 17.92 -21.39 -6.24
CA LEU A 104 17.10 -21.58 -5.04
C LEU A 104 17.85 -21.16 -3.76
N GLU A 105 19.14 -21.49 -3.66
CA GLU A 105 20.00 -21.10 -2.53
C GLU A 105 20.25 -19.58 -2.48
N GLN A 106 20.32 -18.92 -3.63
CA GLN A 106 20.53 -17.47 -3.75
C GLN A 106 19.24 -16.66 -3.62
N PHE A 107 18.07 -17.31 -3.56
CA PHE A 107 16.81 -16.60 -3.44
C PHE A 107 16.70 -15.91 -2.08
N SER A 108 16.58 -14.57 -2.09
CA SER A 108 16.36 -13.76 -0.89
C SER A 108 15.07 -12.96 -0.99
N ILE A 109 14.24 -13.08 0.05
CA ILE A 109 13.03 -12.27 0.20
C ILE A 109 13.41 -10.81 0.46
N GLU A 110 14.53 -10.54 1.13
CA GLU A 110 15.04 -9.22 1.44
C GLU A 110 15.50 -8.47 0.18
N ASP A 111 16.16 -9.14 -0.75
CA ASP A 111 16.57 -8.53 -2.03
C ASP A 111 15.36 -8.22 -2.90
N MET A 112 14.37 -9.12 -2.91
CA MET A 112 13.09 -8.89 -3.59
C MET A 112 12.31 -7.74 -2.93
N ALA A 113 12.32 -7.62 -1.60
CA ALA A 113 11.73 -6.50 -0.89
C ALA A 113 12.35 -5.17 -1.32
N ARG A 114 13.68 -5.10 -1.41
CA ARG A 114 14.40 -3.91 -1.85
C ARG A 114 14.06 -3.55 -3.29
N GLY A 115 14.09 -4.53 -4.20
CA GLY A 115 13.73 -4.30 -5.60
C GLY A 115 12.28 -3.84 -5.78
N MET A 116 11.34 -4.43 -5.02
CA MET A 116 9.95 -4.03 -5.03
C MET A 116 9.74 -2.61 -4.46
N GLU A 117 10.46 -2.23 -3.40
CA GLU A 117 10.40 -0.88 -2.83
C GLU A 117 10.97 0.19 -3.79
N GLU A 118 12.06 -0.12 -4.48
CA GLU A 118 12.68 0.78 -5.46
C GLU A 118 11.79 0.99 -6.69
N MET A 119 11.15 -0.07 -7.19
CA MET A 119 10.31 0.00 -8.39
C MET A 119 8.87 0.47 -8.12
N ALA A 120 8.36 0.24 -6.91
CA ALA A 120 6.99 0.56 -6.53
C ALA A 120 6.90 1.28 -5.16
N PRO A 121 7.53 2.46 -5.01
CA PRO A 121 7.60 3.15 -3.74
C PRO A 121 6.24 3.63 -3.21
N MET A 122 5.27 3.96 -4.07
CA MET A 122 3.95 4.38 -3.63
C MET A 122 3.15 3.20 -3.07
N LEU A 123 3.12 2.08 -3.79
CA LEU A 123 2.49 0.84 -3.33
C LEU A 123 3.15 0.31 -2.06
N TRP A 124 4.48 0.35 -1.98
CA TRP A 124 5.21 -0.10 -0.80
C TRP A 124 4.84 0.69 0.46
N LYS A 125 4.71 2.02 0.32
CA LYS A 125 4.24 2.90 1.40
C LYS A 125 2.79 2.61 1.75
N PHE A 126 1.92 2.49 0.74
CA PHE A 126 0.50 2.20 0.94
C PHE A 126 0.28 0.88 1.69
N LEU A 127 0.94 -0.21 1.28
CA LEU A 127 0.88 -1.48 2.00
C LEU A 127 1.46 -1.36 3.41
N GLY A 128 2.48 -0.53 3.61
CA GLY A 128 2.98 -0.20 4.95
C GLY A 128 1.90 0.39 5.84
N VAL A 129 1.13 1.36 5.34
CA VAL A 129 0.01 1.94 6.08
C VAL A 129 -1.06 0.89 6.38
N LEU A 130 -1.46 0.08 5.39
CA LEU A 130 -2.49 -0.95 5.57
C LEU A 130 -2.08 -2.01 6.60
N LEU A 131 -0.83 -2.47 6.57
CA LEU A 131 -0.32 -3.50 7.48
C LEU A 131 -0.08 -2.97 8.90
N SER A 132 0.11 -1.66 9.07
CA SER A 132 0.29 -1.01 10.37
C SER A 132 -1.00 -0.45 10.99
N ALA A 133 -2.12 -0.46 10.27
CA ALA A 133 -3.37 0.17 10.69
C ALA A 133 -3.94 -0.34 12.03
N ARG A 134 -3.65 -1.61 12.40
CA ARG A 134 -4.11 -2.19 13.66
C ARG A 134 -3.21 -1.84 14.85
N VAL A 135 -1.89 -1.69 14.64
CA VAL A 135 -0.92 -1.35 15.71
C VAL A 135 -1.23 0.05 16.29
N THR A 136 -1.75 0.96 15.46
CA THR A 136 -2.11 2.32 15.89
C THR A 136 -3.43 2.40 16.66
N SER A 137 -4.31 1.39 16.58
CA SER A 137 -5.61 1.40 17.25
C SER A 137 -5.56 0.84 18.68
N SER A 138 -4.56 0.02 19.00
CA SER A 138 -4.48 -0.68 20.29
C SER A 138 -3.96 0.20 21.45
N HIS A 139 -3.52 1.43 21.17
CA HIS A 139 -3.00 2.35 22.18
C HIS A 139 -4.05 3.35 22.70
N CYS A 140 -5.29 3.30 22.20
CA CYS A 140 -6.35 4.27 22.52
C CYS A 140 -7.57 3.68 23.24
N ASP A 141 -7.60 2.38 23.55
CA ASP A 141 -8.71 1.72 24.25
C ASP A 141 -8.51 1.57 25.78
N LEU A 142 -7.60 2.36 26.36
CA LEU A 142 -7.51 2.54 27.81
C LEU A 142 -7.90 3.99 28.10
N ASP A 143 -9.19 4.26 28.38
CA ASP A 143 -9.70 5.34 29.24
C ASP A 143 -11.18 5.71 28.98
N LEU A 144 -12.04 4.73 28.67
CA LEU A 144 -13.50 4.93 28.79
C LEU A 144 -14.12 3.77 29.57
N ASP A 145 -13.95 3.79 30.89
CA ASP A 145 -14.95 3.28 31.83
C ASP A 145 -14.70 3.90 33.20
N ARG A 146 -15.08 5.18 33.32
CA ARG A 146 -15.30 5.83 34.61
C ARG A 146 -16.61 6.60 34.55
N ASP A 147 -17.72 5.87 34.58
CA ASP A 147 -18.81 6.27 35.47
C ASP A 147 -19.69 5.08 35.81
N GLY A 148 -19.97 4.93 37.11
CA GLY A 148 -20.81 3.87 37.62
C GLY A 148 -22.28 4.24 37.48
N ASP A 149 -23.09 3.32 36.99
CA ASP A 149 -24.35 3.03 37.69
C ASP A 149 -24.77 1.57 37.51
N GLN A 150 -25.13 0.97 38.63
CA GLN A 150 -25.59 -0.40 38.75
C GLN A 150 -27.09 -0.47 38.47
N ARG A 151 -27.49 -1.30 37.49
CA ARG A 151 -28.52 -2.35 37.62
C ARG A 151 -29.08 -2.72 36.24
N MET A 152 -28.85 -3.97 35.83
CA MET A 152 -29.78 -4.69 34.96
C MET A 152 -30.02 -6.07 35.55
N GLY A 153 -31.28 -6.33 35.88
CA GLY A 153 -31.75 -7.64 36.29
C GLY A 153 -31.92 -8.58 35.08
N GLY A 154 -31.67 -9.85 35.34
CA GLY A 154 -32.35 -11.02 34.79
C GLY A 154 -32.59 -11.08 33.28
N GLY A 155 -31.78 -11.89 32.60
CA GLY A 155 -32.06 -12.36 31.25
C GLY A 155 -30.91 -13.20 30.71
N GLU A 156 -30.96 -14.50 30.98
CA GLU A 156 -30.03 -15.50 30.47
C GLU A 156 -30.12 -15.63 28.93
N GLY A 157 -28.96 -15.82 28.29
CA GLY A 157 -28.85 -16.56 27.03
C GLY A 157 -28.47 -15.75 25.79
N SER A 158 -27.17 -15.62 25.54
CA SER A 158 -26.57 -15.94 24.24
C SER A 158 -25.04 -15.88 24.33
N ASP A 159 -24.40 -16.97 23.95
CA ASP A 159 -22.97 -17.21 23.98
C ASP A 159 -22.18 -16.25 23.08
N ASP A 160 -21.67 -15.14 23.63
CA ASP A 160 -20.71 -14.26 22.94
C ASP A 160 -19.52 -13.87 23.83
N ALA A 161 -19.08 -14.81 24.67
CA ALA A 161 -17.93 -14.63 25.56
C ALA A 161 -16.74 -15.57 25.25
N ASN A 162 -16.86 -16.48 24.29
CA ASN A 162 -15.83 -17.49 24.02
C ASN A 162 -14.84 -17.10 22.89
N ASP A 163 -15.14 -16.11 22.06
CA ASP A 163 -14.28 -15.77 20.93
C ASP A 163 -13.01 -15.00 21.34
N LYS A 164 -13.06 -14.29 22.48
CA LYS A 164 -11.89 -13.60 23.06
C LYS A 164 -10.90 -14.53 23.76
N GLY A 165 -11.31 -15.76 24.07
CA GLY A 165 -10.45 -16.78 24.70
C GLY A 165 -9.56 -17.48 23.66
N TYR A 166 -10.10 -17.78 22.48
CA TYR A 166 -9.41 -18.52 21.43
C TYR A 166 -8.13 -17.82 20.93
N TRP A 167 -8.19 -16.51 20.68
CA TRP A 167 -7.01 -15.72 20.26
C TRP A 167 -5.99 -15.53 21.39
N ARG A 168 -6.44 -15.56 22.65
CA ARG A 168 -5.58 -15.44 23.84
C ARG A 168 -4.76 -16.70 24.07
N GLU A 169 -5.32 -17.87 23.77
CA GLU A 169 -4.65 -19.18 23.87
C GLU A 169 -3.62 -19.39 22.74
N LEU A 170 -3.82 -18.75 21.58
CA LEU A 170 -2.90 -18.78 20.44
C LEU A 170 -1.70 -17.82 20.55
N GLY A 171 -1.46 -17.23 21.73
CA GLY A 171 -0.21 -16.52 22.02
C GLY A 171 -0.15 -15.08 21.53
N GLU A 172 -1.24 -14.31 21.62
CA GLU A 172 -1.16 -12.85 21.44
C GLU A 172 -0.17 -12.18 22.42
N GLY A 173 0.13 -12.81 23.56
CA GLY A 173 1.11 -12.33 24.54
C GLY A 173 2.60 -12.55 24.20
N GLU A 174 2.93 -13.31 23.14
CA GLU A 174 4.33 -13.54 22.71
C GLU A 174 4.68 -12.78 21.42
N LEU A 175 3.72 -12.03 20.85
CA LEU A 175 3.93 -11.16 19.69
C LEU A 175 4.41 -9.74 20.05
N GLU A 176 4.41 -9.36 21.33
CA GLU A 176 4.74 -8.00 21.81
C GLU A 176 6.24 -7.77 22.16
N GLY A 177 7.11 -8.73 21.88
CA GLY A 177 8.56 -8.52 21.96
C GLY A 177 9.18 -8.43 20.58
N LEU A 178 9.52 -7.22 20.08
CA LEU A 178 10.61 -6.89 19.14
C LEU A 178 10.22 -5.75 18.16
N VAL A 179 10.48 -4.51 18.56
CA VAL A 179 10.48 -3.31 17.68
C VAL A 179 11.40 -3.47 16.45
N PHE A 180 12.37 -4.40 16.49
CA PHE A 180 13.24 -4.74 15.37
C PHE A 180 12.70 -5.84 14.44
N GLY A 181 11.88 -6.76 14.94
CA GLY A 181 11.29 -7.85 14.14
C GLY A 181 10.13 -7.39 13.27
N ASP A 182 9.50 -6.27 13.64
CA ASP A 182 8.28 -5.79 13.01
C ASP A 182 8.51 -5.19 11.61
N ARG A 183 9.67 -4.54 11.40
CA ARG A 183 10.06 -4.05 10.06
C ARG A 183 10.30 -5.17 9.07
N GLN A 184 10.97 -6.24 9.49
CA GLN A 184 11.27 -7.38 8.61
C GLN A 184 10.01 -8.21 8.34
N ARG A 185 9.17 -8.44 9.36
CA ARG A 185 7.86 -9.09 9.19
C ARG A 185 6.93 -8.26 8.30
N SER A 186 6.94 -6.93 8.41
CA SER A 186 6.18 -6.03 7.54
C SER A 186 6.67 -6.12 6.10
N ALA A 187 7.99 -6.08 5.86
CA ALA A 187 8.57 -6.21 4.52
C ALA A 187 8.22 -7.56 3.87
N GLN A 188 8.32 -8.68 4.59
CA GLN A 188 7.94 -10.01 4.10
C GLN A 188 6.45 -10.07 3.70
N LYS A 189 5.55 -9.53 4.55
CA LYS A 189 4.12 -9.44 4.23
C LYS A 189 3.85 -8.63 2.96
N LYS A 190 4.53 -7.49 2.80
CA LYS A 190 4.43 -6.66 1.58
C LYS A 190 4.87 -7.43 0.34
N VAL A 191 6.00 -8.14 0.42
CA VAL A 191 6.52 -8.96 -0.67
C VAL A 191 5.52 -10.04 -1.08
N ILE A 192 4.90 -10.74 -0.12
CA ILE A 192 3.91 -11.77 -0.41
C ILE A 192 2.71 -11.16 -1.16
N ILE A 193 2.16 -10.06 -0.63
CA ILE A 193 1.01 -9.39 -1.24
C ILE A 193 1.34 -8.91 -2.65
N LEU A 194 2.48 -8.22 -2.83
CA LEU A 194 2.92 -7.75 -4.15
C LEU A 194 3.18 -8.91 -5.11
N SER A 195 3.77 -10.02 -4.65
CA SER A 195 4.00 -11.19 -5.49
C SER A 195 2.69 -11.81 -5.99
N ILE A 196 1.63 -11.84 -5.18
CA ILE A 196 0.30 -12.30 -5.60
C ILE A 196 -0.30 -11.34 -6.64
N LEU A 197 -0.22 -10.04 -6.39
CA LEU A 197 -0.71 -9.02 -7.32
C LEU A 197 0.05 -9.06 -8.65
N MET A 198 1.38 -9.17 -8.61
CA MET A 198 2.25 -9.29 -9.78
C MET A 198 1.93 -10.54 -10.60
N GLN A 199 1.76 -11.70 -9.95
CA GLN A 199 1.39 -12.95 -10.64
C GLN A 199 0.00 -12.84 -11.29
N SER A 200 -0.92 -12.11 -10.65
CA SER A 200 -2.27 -11.85 -11.20
C SER A 200 -2.22 -10.95 -12.44
N THR A 201 -1.30 -9.99 -12.48
CA THR A 201 -1.08 -9.10 -13.65
C THR A 201 -0.28 -9.80 -14.75
N ASN A 202 0.76 -10.54 -14.40
CA ASN A 202 1.60 -11.31 -15.30
C ASN A 202 1.90 -12.69 -14.68
N ARG A 203 1.27 -13.75 -15.22
CA ARG A 203 1.43 -15.13 -14.71
C ARG A 203 2.88 -15.62 -14.70
N LYS A 204 3.74 -15.03 -15.51
CA LYS A 204 5.16 -15.38 -15.56
C LYS A 204 5.93 -14.79 -14.35
N SER A 205 5.40 -13.79 -13.66
CA SER A 205 5.98 -13.22 -12.43
C SER A 205 5.67 -14.11 -11.23
N ASN A 206 6.34 -15.26 -11.17
CA ASN A 206 6.01 -16.36 -10.26
C ASN A 206 7.15 -16.77 -9.32
N ALA A 207 8.23 -15.99 -9.19
CA ALA A 207 9.40 -16.40 -8.44
C ALA A 207 9.12 -16.86 -7.01
N LEU A 208 8.43 -16.04 -6.22
CA LEU A 208 8.07 -16.43 -4.86
C LEU A 208 7.19 -17.68 -4.84
N GLN A 209 6.19 -17.73 -5.71
CA GLN A 209 5.28 -18.87 -5.81
C GLN A 209 5.98 -20.16 -6.23
N SER A 210 6.99 -20.08 -7.09
CA SER A 210 7.80 -21.21 -7.51
C SER A 210 8.65 -21.74 -6.36
N VAL A 211 9.32 -20.85 -5.61
CA VAL A 211 10.10 -21.23 -4.43
C VAL A 211 9.23 -21.88 -3.36
N VAL A 212 8.06 -21.29 -3.06
CA VAL A 212 7.09 -21.87 -2.12
C VAL A 212 6.58 -23.23 -2.62
N GLY A 213 6.29 -23.37 -3.91
CA GLY A 213 5.87 -24.64 -4.50
C GLY A 213 6.92 -25.74 -4.36
N ILE A 214 8.19 -25.43 -4.65
CA ILE A 214 9.33 -26.36 -4.46
C ILE A 214 9.48 -26.73 -2.98
N PHE A 215 9.42 -25.74 -2.08
CA PHE A 215 9.52 -25.98 -0.64
C PHE A 215 8.42 -26.93 -0.14
N LEU A 216 7.16 -26.69 -0.51
CA LEU A 216 6.04 -27.54 -0.11
C LEU A 216 6.19 -28.98 -0.64
N GLN A 217 6.67 -29.13 -1.87
CA GLN A 217 6.97 -30.44 -2.46
C GLN A 217 8.05 -31.18 -1.68
N SER A 218 9.14 -30.50 -1.32
CA SER A 218 10.26 -31.06 -0.53
C SER A 218 9.84 -31.50 0.87
N MET A 219 8.82 -30.85 1.45
CA MET A 219 8.25 -31.23 2.73
C MET A 219 7.23 -32.39 2.65
N HIS A 220 7.09 -33.02 1.48
CA HIS A 220 6.08 -34.04 1.21
C HIS A 220 4.66 -33.58 1.58
N THR A 221 4.39 -32.28 1.37
CA THR A 221 3.09 -31.68 1.67
C THR A 221 2.01 -32.37 0.82
N PRO A 222 0.85 -32.76 1.39
CA PRO A 222 -0.20 -33.42 0.63
C PRO A 222 -0.63 -32.59 -0.60
N GLN A 223 -0.82 -33.25 -1.73
CA GLN A 223 -1.13 -32.59 -3.01
C GLN A 223 -2.32 -31.63 -2.92
N LYS A 224 -3.37 -32.00 -2.17
CA LYS A 224 -4.54 -31.15 -1.96
C LYS A 224 -4.19 -29.80 -1.31
N VAL A 225 -3.21 -29.79 -0.40
CA VAL A 225 -2.76 -28.57 0.27
C VAL A 225 -2.00 -27.70 -0.74
N ILE A 226 -1.06 -28.28 -1.51
CA ILE A 226 -0.32 -27.56 -2.56
C ILE A 226 -1.25 -26.96 -3.61
N GLU A 227 -2.25 -27.72 -4.07
CA GLU A 227 -3.26 -27.21 -5.01
C GLU A 227 -4.10 -26.07 -4.42
N THR A 228 -4.36 -26.09 -3.11
CA THR A 228 -5.07 -25.02 -2.42
C THR A 228 -4.23 -23.74 -2.37
N PHE A 229 -2.95 -23.85 -2.02
CA PHE A 229 -2.01 -22.71 -2.08
C PHE A 229 -1.83 -22.16 -3.50
N ALA A 230 -1.83 -23.04 -4.50
CA ALA A 230 -1.76 -22.63 -5.90
C ALA A 230 -2.99 -21.84 -6.34
N ARG A 231 -4.19 -22.25 -5.90
CA ARG A 231 -5.44 -21.51 -6.16
C ARG A 231 -5.47 -20.15 -5.46
N MET A 232 -4.76 -19.99 -4.35
CA MET A 232 -4.60 -18.69 -3.66
C MET A 232 -3.55 -17.78 -4.30
N GLY A 233 -2.80 -18.25 -5.31
CA GLY A 233 -1.69 -17.49 -5.89
C GLY A 233 -0.44 -17.42 -4.99
N ILE A 234 -0.35 -18.31 -3.99
CA ILE A 234 0.76 -18.37 -3.04
C ILE A 234 1.83 -19.36 -3.49
N SER A 235 1.46 -20.40 -4.26
CA SER A 235 2.40 -21.37 -4.83
C SER A 235 2.12 -21.64 -6.32
N VAL A 236 3.07 -22.27 -7.00
CA VAL A 236 2.80 -22.91 -8.30
C VAL A 236 2.05 -24.23 -8.11
N SER A 237 1.43 -24.74 -9.18
CA SER A 237 0.72 -26.01 -9.15
C SER A 237 1.69 -27.20 -9.07
N ILE A 238 1.26 -28.28 -8.43
CA ILE A 238 2.02 -29.53 -8.31
C ILE A 238 2.47 -30.09 -9.67
N ASN A 239 1.63 -29.97 -10.71
CA ASN A 239 1.98 -30.42 -12.06
C ASN A 239 3.17 -29.64 -12.62
N MET A 240 3.27 -28.34 -12.30
CA MET A 240 4.39 -27.50 -12.70
C MET A 240 5.68 -27.87 -11.95
N VAL A 241 5.58 -28.31 -10.69
CA VAL A 241 6.72 -28.80 -9.89
C VAL A 241 7.15 -30.21 -10.31
N ASN A 242 6.21 -31.12 -10.56
CA ASN A 242 6.51 -32.49 -10.97
C ASN A 242 7.05 -32.59 -12.41
N THR A 243 6.77 -31.61 -13.28
CA THR A 243 7.37 -31.56 -14.63
C THR A 243 8.81 -31.03 -14.58
N ALA A 244 9.24 -30.50 -13.44
CA ALA A 244 10.52 -29.85 -13.25
C ALA A 244 11.60 -30.72 -12.60
N ILE A 245 11.19 -31.80 -11.93
CA ILE A 245 12.02 -32.76 -11.21
C ILE A 245 12.00 -34.07 -11.98
#